data_AF-V8N2L5-F1
#
_entry.id   AF-V8N2L5-F1
#
_cell.length_a   1.000
_cell.length_b   1.000
_cell.length_c   1.000
_cell.angle_alpha   90.00
_cell.angle_beta   90.00
_cell.angle_gamma   90.00
#
_symmetry.space_group_name_H-M   'P 1'
#
loop_
_entity.id
_entity.type
_entity.pdbx_description
1 polymer ?
#
loop_
_entity_poly.entity_id
_entity_poly.type
_entity_poly.pdbx_seq_one_letter_code
_entity_poly.pdbx_strand_id
1 'polypeptide(L)'
;MRRKPLLALFTDHQWVAPAVATAKLHAEYQSPVYFYTFYHHCQTDTRPEWADAAHGDEIPYVFGVPMIGATDLFPCNFSKNDVMLSAVVMTYWTNFAKT
;
A
#
# COMPACT_ATOMS: atom_id res chain seq x y z
N MET A 1 23.47 -10.08 -6.55
CA MET A 1 22.49 -11.14 -6.19
C MET A 1 21.84 -11.01 -4.80
N ARG A 2 22.32 -10.14 -3.87
CA ARG A 2 21.80 -10.09 -2.48
C ARG A 2 20.71 -9.04 -2.19
N ARG A 3 20.39 -8.15 -3.14
CA ARG A 3 19.50 -7.00 -2.90
C ARG A 3 18.08 -7.40 -2.48
N LYS A 4 17.38 -8.21 -3.29
CA LYS A 4 15.99 -8.59 -3.00
C LYS A 4 15.84 -9.34 -1.66
N PRO A 5 16.68 -10.35 -1.34
CA PRO A 5 16.61 -11.01 -0.04
C PRO A 5 16.88 -10.09 1.16
N LEU A 6 17.80 -9.13 1.03
CA LEU A 6 18.07 -8.17 2.12
C LEU A 6 16.89 -7.22 2.36
N LEU A 7 16.24 -6.75 1.28
CA LEU A 7 15.02 -5.94 1.39
C LEU A 7 13.89 -6.76 2.00
N ALA A 8 13.68 -7.99 1.53
CA ALA A 8 12.69 -8.90 2.09
C ALA A 8 12.93 -9.16 3.57
N LEU A 9 14.18 -9.41 4.00
CA LEU A 9 14.52 -9.59 5.41
C LEU A 9 14.07 -8.42 6.28
N PHE A 10 14.33 -7.18 5.84
CA PHE A 10 13.93 -5.98 6.57
C PHE A 10 12.42 -5.78 6.53
N THR A 11 11.79 -5.95 5.37
CA THR A 11 10.34 -5.84 5.18
C THR A 11 9.58 -6.86 6.04
N ASP A 12 10.03 -8.11 6.03
CA ASP A 12 9.43 -9.21 6.76
C ASP A 12 9.49 -8.98 8.27
N HIS A 13 10.68 -8.61 8.78
CA HIS A 13 10.88 -8.44 10.21
C HIS A 13 10.17 -7.18 10.75
N GLN A 14 10.27 -6.04 10.06
CA GLN A 14 9.78 -4.77 10.58
C GLN A 14 8.28 -4.53 10.32
N TRP A 15 7.71 -5.11 9.26
CA TRP A 15 6.31 -4.85 8.89
C TRP A 15 5.47 -6.12 8.77
N VAL A 16 5.90 -7.15 8.02
CA VAL A 16 5.01 -8.31 7.72
C VAL A 16 4.75 -9.18 8.93
N ALA A 17 5.80 -9.68 9.59
CA ALA A 17 5.69 -10.54 10.76
C ALA A 17 4.86 -9.91 11.89
N PRO A 18 5.14 -8.66 12.33
CA PRO A 18 4.31 -8.03 13.36
C PRO A 18 2.87 -7.80 12.90
N ALA A 19 2.62 -7.38 11.64
CA ALA A 19 1.25 -7.19 11.15
C ALA A 19 0.45 -8.51 11.14
N VAL A 20 1.06 -9.62 10.72
CA VAL A 20 0.43 -10.95 10.76
C VAL A 20 0.17 -11.39 12.19
N ALA A 21 1.10 -11.15 13.13
CA ALA A 21 0.90 -11.46 14.53
C ALA A 21 -0.27 -10.66 15.12
N THR A 22 -0.35 -9.36 14.84
CA THR A 22 -1.47 -8.50 15.23
C THR A 22 -2.79 -8.99 14.68
N ALA A 23 -2.85 -9.31 13.38
CA ALA A 23 -4.07 -9.79 12.72
C ALA A 23 -4.56 -11.12 13.32
N LYS A 24 -3.65 -12.06 13.59
CA LYS A 24 -3.96 -13.34 14.24
C LYS A 24 -4.51 -13.14 15.63
N LEU A 25 -3.81 -12.39 16.48
CA LEU A 25 -4.25 -12.12 17.85
C LEU A 25 -5.62 -11.42 17.86
N HIS A 26 -5.83 -10.43 16.98
CA HIS A 26 -7.12 -9.73 16.89
C HIS A 26 -8.26 -10.68 16.46
N ALA A 27 -8.00 -11.59 15.52
CA ALA A 27 -8.97 -12.59 15.06
C ALA A 27 -9.28 -13.66 16.13
N GLU A 28 -8.30 -14.06 16.95
CA GLU A 28 -8.49 -15.02 18.05
C GLU A 28 -9.53 -14.54 19.08
N TYR A 29 -9.68 -13.22 19.25
CA TYR A 29 -10.72 -12.61 20.08
C TYR A 29 -12.03 -12.32 19.33
N GLN A 30 -12.35 -13.11 18.31
CA GLN A 30 -13.61 -13.08 17.54
C GLN A 30 -13.92 -11.75 16.83
N SER A 31 -12.92 -10.90 16.62
CA SER A 31 -13.10 -9.66 15.86
C SER A 31 -13.04 -9.93 14.35
N PRO A 32 -13.91 -9.32 13.52
CA PRO A 32 -13.74 -9.33 12.07
C PRO A 32 -12.41 -8.67 11.68
N VAL A 33 -11.58 -9.38 10.91
CA VAL A 33 -10.26 -8.90 10.48
C VAL A 33 -10.16 -8.97 8.97
N TYR A 34 -9.70 -7.87 8.37
CA TYR A 34 -9.34 -7.77 6.96
C TYR A 34 -7.85 -7.47 6.88
N PHE A 35 -7.14 -8.16 6.00
CA PHE A 35 -5.69 -8.02 5.81
C PHE A 35 -5.40 -7.82 4.32
N TYR A 36 -4.50 -6.89 3.98
CA TYR A 36 -4.09 -6.65 2.60
C TYR A 36 -2.57 -6.49 2.49
N THR A 37 -2.07 -6.78 1.29
CA THR A 37 -0.71 -6.51 0.86
C THR A 37 -0.77 -5.59 -0.35
N PHE A 38 -0.07 -4.45 -0.28
CA PHE A 38 -0.09 -3.45 -1.34
C PHE A 38 1.11 -3.67 -2.29
N TYR A 39 0.84 -4.10 -3.52
CA TYR A 39 1.87 -4.45 -4.51
C TYR A 39 1.95 -3.48 -5.68
N HIS A 40 1.40 -2.27 -5.51
CA HIS A 40 1.40 -1.25 -6.55
C HIS A 40 2.09 0.01 -6.05
N HIS A 41 2.66 0.76 -6.98
CA HIS A 41 3.13 2.11 -6.73
C HIS A 41 3.09 2.87 -8.05
N CYS A 42 3.03 4.19 -7.98
CA CYS A 42 3.15 5.03 -9.15
C CYS A 42 4.65 5.19 -9.51
N GLN A 43 4.96 5.47 -10.76
CA GLN A 43 6.34 5.69 -11.19
C GLN A 43 6.77 7.14 -10.97
N THR A 44 7.92 7.33 -10.32
CA THR A 44 8.61 8.62 -10.18
C THR A 44 10.04 8.49 -10.68
N ASP A 45 10.59 9.57 -11.24
CA ASP A 45 11.98 9.59 -11.74
C ASP A 45 13.02 9.38 -10.63
N THR A 46 12.64 9.64 -9.37
CA THR A 46 13.49 9.46 -8.20
C THR A 46 13.54 8.01 -7.69
N ARG A 47 12.64 7.14 -8.16
CA ARG A 47 12.53 5.76 -7.70
C ARG A 47 13.40 4.85 -8.58
N PRO A 48 14.23 3.96 -7.98
CA PRO A 48 14.93 2.95 -8.77
C PRO A 48 13.94 2.00 -9.47
N GLU A 49 14.12 1.75 -10.78
CA GLU A 49 13.21 0.91 -11.59
C GLU A 49 12.96 -0.49 -11.03
N TRP A 50 13.91 -1.00 -10.25
CA TRP A 50 13.83 -2.34 -9.67
C TRP A 50 13.02 -2.43 -8.38
N ALA A 51 12.65 -1.28 -7.80
CA ALA A 51 12.03 -1.20 -6.48
C ALA A 51 10.52 -1.41 -6.58
N ASP A 52 10.04 -2.51 -5.99
CA ASP A 52 8.63 -2.76 -5.72
C ASP A 52 8.07 -1.75 -4.71
N ALA A 53 6.76 -1.79 -4.41
CA ALA A 53 6.09 -0.89 -3.45
C ALA A 53 6.86 -0.73 -2.12
N ALA A 54 7.03 0.51 -1.70
CA ALA A 54 7.78 0.96 -0.53
C ALA A 54 6.82 1.55 0.51
N HIS A 55 7.35 1.85 1.69
CA HIS A 55 6.55 2.37 2.80
C HIS A 55 5.89 3.72 2.43
N GLY A 56 4.56 3.80 2.53
CA GLY A 56 3.77 5.00 2.26
C GLY A 56 3.26 5.12 0.83
N ASP A 57 3.63 4.22 -0.09
CA ASP A 57 3.16 4.25 -1.47
C ASP A 57 1.64 4.05 -1.61
N GLU A 58 0.98 3.46 -0.62
CA GLU A 58 -0.47 3.26 -0.60
C GLU A 58 -1.25 4.55 -0.32
N ILE A 59 -0.63 5.51 0.39
CA ILE A 59 -1.27 6.74 0.87
C ILE A 59 -1.97 7.52 -0.25
N PRO A 60 -1.34 7.86 -1.39
CA PRO A 60 -2.03 8.61 -2.44
C PRO A 60 -3.29 7.90 -2.96
N TYR A 61 -3.32 6.56 -2.97
CA TYR A 61 -4.47 5.79 -3.42
C TYR A 61 -5.61 5.79 -2.41
N VAL A 62 -5.29 5.77 -1.10
CA VAL A 62 -6.28 5.88 -0.01
C VAL A 62 -6.96 7.25 -0.03
N PHE A 63 -6.23 8.32 -0.37
CA PHE A 63 -6.75 9.69 -0.37
C PHE A 63 -7.26 10.19 -1.72
N GLY A 64 -7.32 9.35 -2.76
CA GLY A 64 -7.88 9.77 -4.05
C GLY A 64 -6.98 10.68 -4.89
N VAL A 65 -5.69 10.80 -4.55
CA VAL A 65 -4.75 11.71 -5.25
C VAL A 65 -4.68 11.43 -6.75
N PRO A 66 -4.67 10.17 -7.24
CA PRO A 66 -4.69 9.89 -8.68
C PRO A 66 -5.85 10.55 -9.44
N MET A 67 -6.98 10.84 -8.79
CA MET A 67 -8.15 11.46 -9.44
C MET A 67 -7.97 12.95 -9.74
N ILE A 68 -7.10 13.64 -8.99
CA ILE A 68 -6.78 15.06 -9.19
C ILE A 68 -5.44 15.27 -9.91
N GLY A 69 -4.65 14.21 -10.05
CA GLY A 69 -3.34 14.24 -10.70
C GLY A 69 -2.19 14.52 -9.74
N ALA A 70 -1.01 14.80 -10.30
CA ALA A 70 0.20 15.10 -9.54
C ALA A 70 0.00 16.34 -8.66
N THR A 71 0.56 16.32 -7.45
CA THR A 71 0.54 17.43 -6.50
C THR A 71 1.96 17.73 -6.01
N ASP A 72 2.17 18.86 -5.33
CA ASP A 72 3.47 19.19 -4.73
C ASP A 72 3.94 18.12 -3.72
N LEU A 73 3.00 17.50 -3.01
CA LEU A 73 3.29 16.44 -2.03
C LEU A 73 3.48 15.07 -2.67
N PHE A 74 2.73 14.78 -3.73
CA PHE A 74 2.79 13.54 -4.50
C PHE A 74 3.07 13.86 -5.98
N PRO A 75 4.34 14.15 -6.33
CA PRO A 75 4.73 14.53 -7.69
C PRO A 75 4.85 13.29 -8.58
N CYS A 76 3.77 12.53 -8.68
CA CYS A 76 3.74 11.27 -9.41
C CYS A 76 2.92 11.36 -10.68
N ASN A 77 3.41 10.74 -11.74
CA ASN A 77 2.69 10.69 -13.00
C ASN A 77 1.66 9.54 -12.96
N PHE A 78 0.50 9.81 -12.37
CA PHE A 78 -0.56 8.82 -12.22
C PHE A 78 -1.17 8.42 -13.57
N SER A 79 -1.19 7.12 -13.82
CA SER A 79 -1.83 6.50 -14.98
C SER A 79 -3.33 6.28 -14.76
N LYS A 80 -4.04 5.88 -15.83
CA LYS A 80 -5.45 5.45 -15.71
C LYS A 80 -5.63 4.25 -14.76
N ASN A 81 -4.63 3.36 -14.68
CA ASN A 81 -4.66 2.24 -13.74
C ASN A 81 -4.56 2.73 -12.29
N ASP A 82 -3.83 3.83 -12.04
CA ASP A 82 -3.74 4.43 -10.71
C ASP A 82 -5.07 5.04 -10.27
N VAL A 83 -5.79 5.69 -11.19
CA VAL A 83 -7.15 6.21 -10.93
C VAL A 83 -8.10 5.06 -10.57
N MET A 84 -8.07 3.98 -11.35
CA MET A 84 -8.90 2.80 -11.10
C MET A 84 -8.55 2.14 -9.75
N LEU A 85 -7.26 1.95 -9.46
CA LEU A 85 -6.82 1.37 -8.19
C LEU A 85 -7.23 2.25 -7.01
N SER A 86 -7.07 3.57 -7.11
CA SER A 86 -7.49 4.49 -6.06
C SER A 86 -9.00 4.44 -5.81
N ALA A 87 -9.82 4.34 -6.86
CA ALA A 87 -11.25 4.15 -6.72
C ALA A 87 -11.60 2.84 -5.98
N VAL A 88 -10.90 1.74 -6.30
CA VAL A 88 -11.07 0.44 -5.62
C VAL A 88 -10.67 0.54 -4.14
N VAL A 89 -9.50 1.11 -3.85
CA VAL A 89 -8.98 1.28 -2.49
C VAL A 89 -9.93 2.13 -1.65
N MET A 90 -10.36 3.30 -2.15
CA MET A 90 -11.33 4.14 -1.45
C MET A 90 -12.67 3.45 -1.26
N THR A 91 -13.12 2.63 -2.21
CA THR A 91 -14.35 1.84 -2.05
C THR A 91 -14.22 0.85 -0.90
N TYR A 92 -13.12 0.09 -0.81
CA TYR A 92 -12.90 -0.82 0.31
C TYR A 92 -12.81 -0.09 1.66
N TRP A 93 -12.03 0.99 1.74
CA TRP A 93 -11.87 1.77 2.97
C TRP A 93 -13.17 2.43 3.42
N THR A 94 -13.91 3.05 2.50
CA THR A 94 -15.18 3.70 2.86
C THR A 94 -16.29 2.71 3.15
N ASN A 95 -16.30 1.52 2.54
CA ASN A 95 -17.25 0.47 2.92
C ASN A 95 -16.95 -0.04 4.33
N PHE A 96 -15.68 -0.32 4.66
CA PHE A 96 -15.27 -0.68 6.02
C PHE A 96 -15.64 0.39 7.06
N ALA A 97 -15.60 1.67 6.70
CA ALA A 97 -16.02 2.74 7.60
C ALA A 97 -17.55 2.87 7.76
N LYS A 98 -18.33 2.49 6.74
CA LYS A 98 -19.80 2.61 6.73
C LYS A 98 -20.50 1.47 7.48
N THR A 99 -19.91 0.29 7.48
CA THR A 99 -20.50 -0.96 7.99
C THR A 99 -19.50 -1.70 8.83
#